data_AF-X1K8A0-F1
#
_entry.id   AF-X1K8A0-F1
#
_cell.length_a   1.000
_cell.length_b   1.000
_cell.length_c   1.000
_cell.angle_alpha   90.00
_cell.angle_beta   90.00
_cell.angle_gamma   90.00
#
_symmetry.space_group_name_H-M   'P 1'
#
loop_
_entity.id
_entity.type
_entity.pdbx_description
1 polymer ?
#
loop_
_entity_poly.entity_id
_entity_poly.type
_entity_poly.pdbx_seq_one_letter_code
_entity_poly.pdbx_strand_id
1 'polypeptide(L)'
;MEKYIIKADGKKEQYDEEKISSSFIKAGASPEIATAATKTINKKVKDNTSTDEIYHRALSHLRVLEPRVALKYSLKRAIMDMGPEGFVFEKYIAKILREYGFVAEVGQILNGHCVNHEVDVIA
;
A
#
# COMPACT_ATOMS: atom_id res chain seq x y z
N MET A 1 -12.43 -24.72 9.05
CA MET A 1 -13.04 -23.63 9.84
C MET A 1 -12.87 -22.35 9.07
N GLU A 2 -13.95 -21.62 8.89
CA GLU A 2 -13.89 -20.24 8.36
C GLU A 2 -13.05 -19.39 9.31
N LYS A 3 -12.19 -18.54 8.73
CA LYS A 3 -11.38 -17.57 9.46
C LYS A 3 -11.91 -16.19 9.13
N TYR A 4 -11.99 -15.32 10.12
CA TYR A 4 -12.30 -13.91 9.95
C TYR A 4 -11.07 -13.08 10.30
N ILE A 5 -10.90 -11.96 9.61
CA ILE A 5 -9.83 -10.99 9.85
C ILE A 5 -10.43 -9.64 10.24
N ILE A 6 -9.66 -8.84 10.99
CA ILE A 6 -10.07 -7.50 11.43
C ILE A 6 -9.40 -6.47 10.53
N LYS A 7 -10.19 -5.68 9.81
CA LYS A 7 -9.69 -4.59 8.95
C LYS A 7 -9.27 -3.38 9.80
N ALA A 8 -8.59 -2.43 9.17
CA ALA A 8 -8.15 -1.20 9.83
C ALA A 8 -9.30 -0.37 10.44
N ASP A 9 -10.52 -0.46 9.88
CA ASP A 9 -11.73 0.20 10.40
C ASP A 9 -12.45 -0.63 11.50
N GLY A 10 -11.85 -1.73 11.96
CA GLY A 10 -12.41 -2.61 12.97
C GLY A 10 -13.44 -3.62 12.46
N LYS A 11 -13.84 -3.57 11.18
CA LYS A 11 -14.82 -4.52 10.63
C LYS A 11 -14.20 -5.91 10.48
N LYS A 12 -15.04 -6.93 10.71
CA LYS A 12 -14.70 -8.32 10.40
C LYS A 12 -14.99 -8.63 8.94
N GLU A 13 -14.06 -9.30 8.29
CA GLU A 13 -14.18 -9.80 6.93
C GLU A 13 -13.79 -11.27 6.90
N GLN A 14 -14.48 -12.09 6.10
CA GLN A 14 -14.05 -13.46 5.88
C GLN A 14 -12.67 -13.46 5.21
N TYR A 15 -11.77 -14.29 5.72
CA TYR A 15 -10.42 -14.40 5.20
C TYR A 15 -10.43 -15.02 3.81
N ASP A 16 -9.87 -14.28 2.85
CA ASP A 16 -9.67 -14.72 1.48
C ASP A 16 -8.17 -14.90 1.23
N GLU A 17 -7.77 -16.15 1.04
CA GLU A 17 -6.38 -16.56 0.84
C GLU A 17 -5.79 -16.02 -0.48
N GLU A 18 -6.62 -15.77 -1.50
CA GLU A 18 -6.17 -15.33 -2.82
C GLU A 18 -5.77 -13.85 -2.82
N LYS A 19 -6.27 -13.05 -1.86
CA LYS A 19 -5.93 -11.64 -1.72
C LYS A 19 -4.44 -11.42 -1.48
N ILE A 20 -3.78 -12.35 -0.78
CA ILE A 20 -2.33 -12.25 -0.53
C ILE A 20 -1.55 -12.43 -1.84
N SER A 21 -1.83 -13.51 -2.57
CA SER A 21 -1.16 -13.79 -3.86
C SER A 21 -1.38 -12.64 -4.85
N SER A 22 -2.63 -12.17 -4.97
CA SER A 22 -2.98 -11.03 -5.80
C SER A 22 -2.21 -9.76 -5.41
N SER A 23 -2.03 -9.51 -4.11
CA SER A 23 -1.27 -8.36 -3.63
C SER A 23 0.23 -8.43 -3.97
N PHE A 24 0.81 -9.63 -3.99
CA PHE A 24 2.20 -9.85 -4.38
C PHE A 24 2.41 -9.70 -5.88
N ILE A 25 1.51 -10.26 -6.70
CA ILE A 25 1.56 -10.11 -8.16
C ILE A 25 1.45 -8.62 -8.54
N LYS A 26 0.56 -7.86 -7.90
CA LYS A 26 0.45 -6.40 -8.10
C LYS A 26 1.74 -5.64 -7.74
N ALA A 27 2.52 -6.14 -6.78
CA ALA A 27 3.82 -5.58 -6.44
C ALA A 27 4.95 -6.05 -7.37
N GLY A 28 4.67 -6.94 -8.32
CA GLY A 28 5.61 -7.44 -9.32
C GLY A 28 6.28 -8.77 -8.96
N ALA A 29 5.73 -9.55 -8.02
CA ALA A 29 6.18 -10.92 -7.80
C ALA A 29 5.85 -11.82 -8.99
N SER A 30 6.69 -12.81 -9.28
CA SER A 30 6.31 -13.90 -10.19
C SER A 30 5.18 -14.74 -9.57
N PRO A 31 4.33 -15.39 -10.39
CA PRO A 31 3.26 -16.26 -9.88
C PRO A 31 3.76 -17.37 -8.95
N GLU A 32 4.94 -17.92 -9.25
CA GLU A 32 5.60 -18.98 -8.47
C GLU A 32 5.95 -18.49 -7.06
N ILE A 33 6.61 -17.34 -6.96
CA ILE A 33 7.00 -16.74 -5.68
C ILE A 33 5.76 -16.28 -4.91
N ALA A 34 4.79 -15.67 -5.59
CA ALA A 34 3.54 -15.26 -4.98
C ALA A 34 2.82 -16.46 -4.33
N THR A 35 2.74 -17.58 -5.04
CA THR A 35 2.12 -18.82 -4.55
C THR A 35 2.88 -19.41 -3.36
N ALA A 36 4.21 -19.52 -3.46
CA ALA A 36 5.05 -20.07 -2.40
C ALA A 36 4.99 -19.23 -1.11
N ALA A 37 5.07 -17.90 -1.24
CA ALA A 37 4.99 -16.97 -0.13
C ALA A 37 3.59 -17.00 0.52
N THR A 38 2.52 -16.99 -0.30
CA THR A 38 1.13 -17.06 0.16
C THR A 38 0.87 -18.33 0.98
N LYS A 39 1.33 -19.49 0.50
CA LYS A 39 1.20 -20.77 1.22
C LYS A 39 1.85 -20.72 2.60
N THR A 40 2.99 -20.04 2.74
CA THR A 40 3.68 -19.89 4.02
C THR A 40 2.93 -18.94 4.97
N ILE A 41 2.36 -17.87 4.44
CA ILE A 41 1.62 -16.88 5.23
C ILE A 41 0.28 -17.45 5.70
N ASN A 42 -0.48 -18.12 4.82
CA ASN A 42 -1.79 -18.69 5.14
C ASN A 42 -1.76 -19.68 6.31
N LYS A 43 -0.65 -20.43 6.46
CA LYS A 43 -0.43 -21.32 7.62
C LYS A 43 -0.35 -20.59 8.95
N LYS A 44 0.08 -19.32 8.94
CA LYS A 44 0.25 -18.50 10.14
C LYS A 44 -0.97 -17.63 10.44
N VAL A 45 -1.87 -17.42 9.48
CA VAL A 45 -3.10 -16.63 9.69
C VAL A 45 -4.09 -17.43 10.54
N LYS A 46 -4.48 -16.82 11.67
CA LYS A 46 -5.44 -17.35 12.64
C LYS A 46 -6.74 -16.53 12.58
N ASP A 47 -7.78 -17.04 13.22
CA ASP A 47 -9.02 -16.28 13.37
C ASP A 47 -8.79 -14.98 14.16
N ASN A 48 -9.47 -13.91 13.77
CA ASN A 48 -9.33 -12.53 14.28
C ASN A 48 -7.93 -11.90 14.11
N THR A 49 -7.08 -12.42 13.21
CA THR A 49 -5.82 -11.73 12.84
C THR A 49 -6.16 -10.40 12.15
N SER A 50 -5.45 -9.32 12.46
CA SER A 50 -5.68 -8.03 11.80
C SER A 50 -5.08 -8.01 10.38
N THR A 51 -5.66 -7.21 9.47
CA THR A 51 -5.08 -6.97 8.14
C THR A 51 -3.68 -6.38 8.24
N ASP A 52 -3.41 -5.59 9.29
CA ASP A 52 -2.12 -4.99 9.56
C ASP A 52 -1.05 -6.04 9.90
N GLU A 53 -1.39 -7.00 10.75
CA GLU A 53 -0.49 -8.08 11.11
C GLU A 53 -0.20 -9.00 9.92
N ILE A 54 -1.22 -9.30 9.10
CA ILE A 54 -1.07 -10.06 7.87
C ILE A 54 -0.11 -9.34 6.92
N TYR A 55 -0.28 -8.03 6.75
CA TYR A 55 0.60 -7.20 5.92
C TYR A 55 2.07 -7.27 6.41
N HIS A 56 2.32 -7.08 7.70
CA HIS A 56 3.69 -7.07 8.23
C HIS A 56 4.37 -8.44 8.08
N ARG A 57 3.62 -9.52 8.29
CA ARG A 57 4.11 -10.89 8.04
C ARG A 57 4.44 -11.10 6.57
N ALA A 58 3.53 -10.71 5.69
CA ALA A 58 3.72 -10.78 4.25
C ALA A 58 4.97 -10.01 3.78
N LEU A 59 5.12 -8.76 4.23
CA LEU A 59 6.27 -7.93 3.93
C LEU A 59 7.58 -8.53 4.47
N SER A 60 7.59 -9.02 5.72
CA SER A 60 8.77 -9.65 6.32
C SER A 60 9.23 -10.87 5.53
N HIS A 61 8.29 -11.65 5.00
CA HIS A 61 8.59 -12.83 4.19
C HIS A 61 9.12 -12.43 2.81
N LEU A 62 8.50 -11.45 2.15
CA LEU A 62 8.99 -10.92 0.87
C LEU A 62 10.38 -10.30 0.98
N ARG A 63 10.72 -9.63 2.09
CA ARG A 63 12.06 -9.05 2.30
C ARG A 63 13.17 -10.08 2.22
N VAL A 64 12.90 -11.33 2.59
CA VAL A 64 13.87 -12.43 2.52
C VAL A 64 13.89 -13.08 1.14
N LEU A 65 12.72 -13.26 0.51
CA LEU A 65 12.60 -13.97 -0.77
C LEU A 65 12.95 -13.07 -1.97
N GLU A 66 12.39 -11.86 -2.01
CA GLU A 66 12.43 -10.93 -3.14
C GLU A 66 12.48 -9.47 -2.63
N PRO A 67 13.67 -8.98 -2.19
CA PRO A 67 13.81 -7.64 -1.62
C PRO A 67 13.28 -6.52 -2.54
N ARG A 68 13.45 -6.67 -3.86
CA ARG A 68 12.97 -5.70 -4.86
C ARG A 68 11.45 -5.61 -4.90
N VAL A 69 10.76 -6.75 -4.79
CA VAL A 69 9.30 -6.79 -4.72
C VAL A 69 8.82 -6.26 -3.38
N ALA A 70 9.51 -6.60 -2.29
CA ALA A 70 9.18 -6.10 -0.95
C ALA A 70 9.17 -4.57 -0.88
N LEU A 71 10.15 -3.91 -1.53
CA LEU A 71 10.21 -2.45 -1.63
C LEU A 71 8.95 -1.89 -2.30
N LYS A 72 8.58 -2.42 -3.47
CA LYS A 72 7.35 -2.02 -4.20
C LYS A 72 6.09 -2.30 -3.38
N TYR A 73 6.02 -3.46 -2.73
CA TYR A 73 4.90 -3.85 -1.87
C TYR A 73 4.70 -2.89 -0.69
N SER A 74 5.80 -2.39 -0.10
CA SER A 74 5.74 -1.43 1.00
C SER A 74 5.46 0.01 0.61
N LEU A 75 5.61 0.36 -0.67
CA LEU A 75 5.58 1.75 -1.13
C LEU A 75 4.28 2.47 -0.80
N LYS A 76 3.12 1.83 -1.05
CA LYS A 76 1.81 2.41 -0.72
C LYS A 76 1.70 2.78 0.75
N ARG A 77 2.23 1.93 1.64
CA ARG A 77 2.17 2.17 3.08
C ARG A 77 3.16 3.25 3.50
N ALA A 78 4.38 3.22 2.97
CA ALA A 78 5.37 4.26 3.24
C ALA A 78 4.86 5.66 2.85
N ILE A 79 4.05 5.77 1.79
CA ILE A 79 3.38 7.03 1.42
C ILE A 79 2.37 7.45 2.48
N MET A 80 1.53 6.53 2.96
CA MET A 80 0.56 6.83 4.03
C MET A 80 1.26 7.17 5.37
N ASP A 81 2.40 6.57 5.65
CA ASP A 81 3.19 6.81 6.87
C ASP A 81 3.83 8.21 6.89
N MET A 82 3.88 8.93 5.76
CA MET A 82 4.31 10.34 5.72
C MET A 82 3.32 11.30 6.41
N GLY A 83 2.17 10.79 6.86
CA GLY A 83 1.24 11.50 7.73
C GLY A 83 -0.13 11.71 7.07
N PRO A 84 -1.20 11.71 7.87
CA PRO A 84 -2.57 11.81 7.37
C PRO A 84 -2.89 13.19 6.77
N GLU A 85 -2.11 14.21 7.14
CA GLU A 85 -2.28 15.58 6.64
C GLU A 85 -1.78 15.78 5.20
N GLY A 86 -1.08 14.81 4.60
CA GLY A 86 -0.63 14.89 3.19
C GLY A 86 0.50 15.91 2.92
N PHE A 87 0.63 16.93 3.76
CA PHE A 87 1.53 18.08 3.60
C PHE A 87 3.00 17.72 3.36
N VAL A 88 3.51 16.68 4.03
CA VAL A 88 4.89 16.22 3.82
C VAL A 88 5.06 15.55 2.46
N PHE A 89 4.08 14.73 2.05
CA PHE A 89 4.06 14.09 0.74
C PHE A 89 4.00 15.13 -0.38
N GLU A 90 3.08 16.09 -0.29
CA GLU A 90 2.91 17.16 -1.28
C GLU A 90 4.21 17.95 -1.50
N LYS A 91 4.82 18.41 -0.41
CA LYS A 91 6.09 19.15 -0.46
C LYS A 91 7.22 18.33 -1.06
N TYR A 92 7.30 17.06 -0.68
CA TYR A 92 8.33 16.15 -1.18
C TYR A 92 8.19 15.96 -2.70
N ILE A 93 6.98 15.66 -3.18
CA ILE A 93 6.72 15.48 -4.61
C ILE A 93 6.93 16.78 -5.39
N ALA A 94 6.44 17.92 -4.89
CA ALA A 94 6.68 19.21 -5.53
C ALA A 94 8.18 19.54 -5.62
N LYS A 95 8.97 19.19 -4.59
CA LYS A 95 10.42 19.36 -4.64
C LYS A 95 11.05 18.48 -5.72
N ILE A 96 10.66 17.20 -5.81
CA ILE A 96 11.13 16.31 -6.88
C ILE A 96 10.83 16.91 -8.26
N LEU A 97 9.58 17.30 -8.51
CA LEU A 97 9.16 17.85 -9.81
C LEU A 97 9.94 19.12 -10.18
N ARG A 98 10.23 19.99 -9.20
CA ARG A 98 11.09 21.16 -9.41
C ARG A 98 12.52 20.78 -9.78
N GLU A 99 13.09 19.74 -9.19
CA GLU A 99 14.42 19.21 -9.59
C GLU A 99 14.40 18.63 -11.02
N TYR A 100 13.26 18.13 -11.50
CA TYR A 100 13.06 17.73 -12.90
C TYR A 100 12.80 18.91 -13.85
N GLY A 101 12.78 20.16 -13.35
CA GLY A 101 12.63 21.37 -14.15
C GLY A 101 11.19 21.88 -14.29
N PHE A 102 10.23 21.33 -13.56
CA PHE A 102 8.85 21.80 -13.56
C PHE A 102 8.61 22.96 -12.58
N VAL A 103 7.58 23.76 -12.83
CA VAL A 103 7.07 24.73 -11.84
C VAL A 103 5.98 24.05 -11.04
N ALA A 104 6.33 23.47 -9.88
CA ALA A 104 5.37 22.76 -9.05
C ALA A 104 4.80 23.62 -7.91
N GLU A 105 3.49 23.52 -7.67
CA GLU A 105 2.74 24.13 -6.56
C GLU A 105 1.96 23.04 -5.79
N VAL A 106 1.64 23.31 -4.52
CA VAL A 106 0.95 22.35 -3.62
C VAL A 106 -0.35 22.94 -3.08
N GLY A 107 -1.31 22.07 -2.73
CA GLY A 107 -2.56 22.46 -2.08
C GLY A 107 -3.39 23.47 -2.89
N GLN A 108 -3.40 23.34 -4.21
CA GLN A 108 -4.09 24.29 -5.09
C GLN A 108 -5.57 23.96 -5.21
N ILE A 109 -6.43 24.96 -5.05
CA ILE A 109 -7.86 24.84 -5.30
C ILE A 109 -8.14 25.26 -6.73
N LEU A 110 -8.61 24.33 -7.55
CA LEU A 110 -8.94 24.55 -8.96
C LEU A 110 -10.45 24.49 -9.17
N ASN A 111 -10.97 25.37 -10.03
CA ASN A 111 -12.36 25.32 -10.46
C ASN A 111 -12.56 24.14 -11.43
N GLY A 112 -13.25 23.10 -10.98
CA GLY A 112 -13.73 22.03 -11.85
C GLY A 112 -15.02 22.42 -12.56
N HIS A 113 -15.48 21.55 -13.45
CA HIS A 113 -16.73 21.77 -14.18
C HIS A 113 -17.96 21.79 -13.26
N CYS A 114 -17.97 20.95 -12.22
CA CYS A 114 -19.10 20.80 -11.31
C CYS A 114 -18.82 21.32 -9.89
N VAL A 115 -17.57 21.19 -9.41
CA VAL A 115 -17.15 21.55 -8.06
C VAL A 115 -15.71 22.03 -8.06
N ASN A 116 -15.29 22.71 -6.99
CA ASN A 116 -13.88 23.01 -6.76
C ASN A 116 -13.16 21.73 -6.31
N HIS A 117 -11.98 21.52 -6.88
CA HIS A 117 -11.11 20.41 -6.53
C HIS A 117 -9.87 20.94 -5.85
N GLU A 118 -9.54 20.39 -4.68
CA GLU A 118 -8.20 20.50 -4.14
C GLU A 118 -7.30 19.52 -4.89
N VAL A 119 -6.17 20.02 -5.36
CA VAL A 119 -5.12 19.25 -6.03
C VAL A 119 -3.86 19.32 -5.18
N ASP A 120 -3.47 18.16 -4.66
CA ASP A 120 -2.30 17.97 -3.77
C ASP A 120 -1.02 18.57 -4.37
N VAL A 121 -0.75 18.31 -5.66
CA VAL A 121 0.40 18.85 -6.40
C VAL A 121 0.02 19.11 -7.86
N ILE A 122 0.36 20.30 -8.36
CA ILE A 122 0.29 20.68 -9.78
C ILE A 122 1.68 21.07 -10.27
N ALA A 123 2.07 20.70 -11.50
CA ALA A 123 3.40 20.94 -12.06
C ALA A 123 3.39 21.09 -13.59
#